data_AF-A0A6J7ZVJ0-F1
#
_entry.id   AF-A0A6J7ZVJ0-F1
#
_cell.length_a   1.000
_cell.length_b   1.000
_cell.length_c   1.000
_cell.angle_alpha   90.00
_cell.angle_beta   90.00
_cell.angle_gamma   90.00
#
_symmetry.space_group_name_H-M   'P 1'
#
loop_
_entity.id
_entity.type
_entity.pdbx_description
1 polymer ?
#
loop_
_entity_poly.entity_id
_entity_poly.type
_entity_poly.pdbx_seq_one_letter_code
_entity_poly.pdbx_strand_id
1 'polypeptide(L)'
;MYELGHQKTENEHIYDLCDLPVEHKRKDEPTKVGRNNILVIERMKICLAAVIVSFVLFCIALSVLIVVIKTRNEAKIKQQMTARFNTMENLINKSFVEKARSKECADIDFIQDGIFLVYPNGENNPKHVYCVMQDNKKWTVIQRRFDFSVNFTKTWNEYKEGFGVASGEHWLGNEYIHVISTNGRHRARFILEKNWQRKVCRIL
;
A
#
# COMPACT_ATOMS: atom_id res chain seq x y z
N MET A 1 -3.38 126.16 10.78
CA MET A 1 -4.60 126.81 10.25
C MET A 1 -4.45 126.94 8.74
N TYR A 2 -5.49 127.39 8.04
CA TYR A 2 -5.57 127.54 6.58
C TYR A 2 -4.53 128.55 6.02
N GLU A 3 -4.27 128.72 4.71
CA GLU A 3 -5.06 128.43 3.49
C GLU A 3 -4.28 127.71 2.34
N LEU A 4 -4.95 127.52 1.19
CA LEU A 4 -4.55 126.75 0.00
C LEU A 4 -3.66 127.55 -0.99
N GLY A 5 -3.07 126.88 -1.99
CA GLY A 5 -1.99 127.43 -2.86
C GLY A 5 -2.16 127.35 -4.40
N HIS A 6 -1.03 127.42 -5.13
CA HIS A 6 -0.85 127.54 -6.59
C HIS A 6 -0.19 126.28 -7.23
N GLN A 7 0.02 126.03 -8.55
CA GLN A 7 0.60 126.90 -9.62
C GLN A 7 0.58 126.28 -11.08
N LYS A 8 0.32 127.10 -12.12
CA LYS A 8 0.80 127.21 -13.56
C LYS A 8 1.01 126.05 -14.64
N THR A 9 0.44 126.30 -15.85
CA THR A 9 0.97 126.23 -17.30
C THR A 9 1.06 124.94 -18.19
N GLU A 10 1.28 125.11 -19.53
CA GLU A 10 0.86 124.28 -20.72
C GLU A 10 1.94 123.49 -21.54
N ASN A 11 1.54 122.56 -22.47
CA ASN A 11 2.20 122.15 -23.77
C ASN A 11 1.41 121.04 -24.59
N GLU A 12 1.85 120.63 -25.82
CA GLU A 12 1.16 119.82 -26.89
C GLU A 12 1.46 118.27 -26.99
N HIS A 13 0.62 117.44 -27.70
CA HIS A 13 0.90 116.13 -28.46
C HIS A 13 -0.41 115.34 -28.90
N ILE A 14 -0.49 114.24 -29.72
CA ILE A 14 0.08 113.80 -31.05
C ILE A 14 -0.52 112.41 -31.61
N TYR A 15 -0.61 112.18 -32.96
CA TYR A 15 -0.69 110.90 -33.79
C TYR A 15 -1.82 109.79 -33.65
N ASP A 16 -2.03 108.75 -34.53
CA ASP A 16 -2.19 108.59 -36.03
C ASP A 16 -2.55 107.13 -36.55
N LEU A 17 -3.21 106.99 -37.75
CA LEU A 17 -3.26 105.86 -38.78
C LEU A 17 -3.78 104.39 -38.44
N CYS A 18 -4.05 103.39 -39.35
CA CYS A 18 -4.64 103.27 -40.73
C CYS A 18 -5.01 101.78 -41.15
N ASP A 19 -5.73 101.60 -42.29
CA ASP A 19 -5.83 100.46 -43.25
C ASP A 19 -6.46 99.04 -42.96
N LEU A 20 -7.03 98.43 -44.03
CA LEU A 20 -7.63 97.07 -44.13
C LEU A 20 -7.54 96.47 -45.56
N PRO A 21 -7.02 95.24 -45.75
CA PRO A 21 -7.46 94.43 -46.92
C PRO A 21 -7.49 92.88 -46.79
N VAL A 22 -8.55 92.29 -47.36
CA VAL A 22 -8.62 91.00 -48.11
C VAL A 22 -8.32 89.65 -47.39
N GLU A 23 -9.19 88.66 -47.62
CA GLU A 23 -9.05 87.28 -47.13
C GLU A 23 -7.93 86.48 -47.81
N HIS A 24 -7.29 85.59 -47.04
CA HIS A 24 -6.62 84.41 -47.60
C HIS A 24 -6.88 83.15 -46.77
N LYS A 25 -7.13 82.04 -47.47
CA LYS A 25 -7.65 80.80 -46.86
C LYS A 25 -6.65 80.14 -45.93
N ARG A 26 -7.08 79.84 -44.71
CA ARG A 26 -6.60 78.64 -43.98
C ARG A 26 -7.71 77.60 -44.04
N LYS A 27 -7.41 76.42 -44.58
CA LYS A 27 -8.33 75.27 -44.45
C LYS A 27 -8.22 74.75 -43.03
N ASP A 28 -9.35 74.46 -42.39
CA ASP A 28 -9.36 73.62 -41.20
C ASP A 28 -8.87 72.22 -41.60
N GLU A 29 -7.68 71.84 -41.13
CA GLU A 29 -7.24 70.45 -41.25
C GLU A 29 -8.02 69.63 -40.22
N PRO A 30 -8.85 68.65 -40.63
CA PRO A 30 -9.50 67.77 -39.67
C PRO A 30 -8.41 67.01 -38.92
N THR A 31 -8.36 67.19 -37.61
CA THR A 31 -7.36 66.58 -36.73
C THR A 31 -7.29 65.09 -37.03
N LYS A 32 -6.09 64.60 -37.37
CA LYS A 32 -5.85 63.18 -37.70
C LYS A 32 -6.00 62.30 -36.45
N VAL A 33 -7.24 62.11 -35.98
CA VAL A 33 -7.60 61.11 -34.96
C VAL A 33 -7.10 59.77 -35.46
N GLY A 34 -6.08 59.25 -34.76
CA GLY A 34 -5.02 58.52 -35.45
C GLY A 34 -5.48 57.20 -36.05
N ARG A 35 -5.27 57.05 -37.37
CA ARG A 35 -5.12 55.72 -38.00
C ARG A 35 -4.01 54.93 -37.26
N ASN A 36 -2.98 55.65 -36.81
CA ASN A 36 -1.93 55.19 -35.89
C ASN A 36 -2.49 54.71 -34.53
N ASN A 37 -3.47 55.43 -33.95
CA ASN A 37 -4.03 55.11 -32.64
C ASN A 37 -4.85 53.82 -32.69
N ILE A 38 -5.64 53.62 -33.76
CA ILE A 38 -6.39 52.37 -33.97
C ILE A 38 -5.43 51.19 -34.14
N LEU A 39 -4.37 51.35 -34.96
CA LEU A 39 -3.34 50.32 -35.14
C LEU A 39 -2.56 50.01 -33.85
N VAL A 40 -2.31 51.02 -32.99
CA VAL A 40 -1.73 50.83 -31.65
C VAL A 40 -2.69 50.05 -30.75
N ILE A 41 -4.00 50.33 -30.77
CA ILE A 41 -5.01 49.59 -30.00
C ILE A 41 -5.11 48.13 -30.48
N GLU A 42 -5.06 47.86 -31.78
CA GLU A 42 -5.01 46.48 -32.30
C GLU A 42 -3.73 45.76 -31.88
N ARG A 43 -2.56 46.40 -31.97
CA ARG A 43 -1.30 45.82 -31.50
C ARG A 43 -1.31 45.58 -29.98
N MET A 44 -1.88 46.48 -29.19
CA MET A 44 -2.12 46.27 -27.76
C MET A 44 -3.03 45.06 -27.50
N LYS A 45 -4.13 44.89 -28.24
CA LYS A 45 -5.01 43.71 -28.14
C LYS A 45 -4.26 42.42 -28.47
N ILE A 46 -3.42 42.42 -29.51
CA ILE A 46 -2.60 41.26 -29.90
C ILE A 46 -1.56 40.93 -28.82
N CYS A 47 -0.84 41.93 -28.28
CA CYS A 47 0.11 41.73 -27.19
C CYS A 47 -0.59 41.22 -25.92
N LEU A 48 -1.75 41.78 -25.56
CA LEU A 48 -2.55 41.34 -24.42
C LEU A 48 -3.02 39.89 -24.59
N ALA A 49 -3.52 39.52 -25.77
CA ALA A 49 -3.91 38.15 -26.10
C ALA A 49 -2.73 37.19 -26.01
N ALA A 50 -1.55 37.56 -26.52
CA ALA A 50 -0.34 36.75 -26.43
C ALA A 50 0.11 36.53 -24.97
N VAL A 51 0.04 37.57 -24.13
CA VAL A 51 0.34 37.46 -22.68
C VAL A 51 -0.67 36.55 -21.97
N ILE A 52 -1.97 36.70 -22.26
CA ILE A 52 -3.03 35.84 -21.71
C ILE A 52 -2.83 34.37 -22.12
N VAL A 53 -2.60 34.10 -23.41
CA VAL A 53 -2.34 32.74 -23.91
C VAL A 53 -1.10 32.13 -23.25
N SER A 54 -0.02 32.90 -23.10
CA SER A 54 1.21 32.46 -22.44
C SER A 54 0.97 32.11 -20.97
N PHE A 55 0.21 32.95 -20.25
CA PHE A 55 -0.16 32.71 -18.85
C PHE A 55 -1.08 31.49 -18.67
N VAL A 56 -2.07 31.32 -19.56
CA VAL A 56 -2.97 30.15 -19.57
C VAL A 56 -2.18 28.86 -19.83
N LEU A 57 -1.30 28.84 -20.83
CA LEU A 57 -0.43 27.70 -21.11
C LEU A 57 0.50 27.36 -19.93
N PHE A 58 1.05 28.37 -19.25
CA PHE A 58 1.86 28.18 -18.04
C PHE A 58 1.05 27.59 -16.88
N CYS A 59 -0.18 28.08 -16.65
CA CYS A 59 -1.08 27.54 -15.63
C CYS A 59 -1.51 26.10 -15.92
N ILE A 60 -1.75 25.76 -17.19
CA ILE A 60 -2.02 24.38 -17.64
C ILE A 60 -0.78 23.50 -17.38
N ALA A 61 0.43 23.95 -17.74
CA ALA A 61 1.66 23.20 -17.50
C ALA A 61 1.91 22.95 -15.99
N LEU A 62 1.71 23.96 -15.14
CA LEU A 62 1.84 23.82 -13.69
C LEU A 62 0.80 22.86 -13.09
N SER A 63 -0.47 22.99 -13.46
CA SER A 63 -1.53 22.11 -12.94
C SER A 63 -1.33 20.65 -13.38
N VAL A 64 -0.94 20.40 -14.63
CA VAL A 64 -0.54 19.06 -15.10
C VAL A 64 0.65 18.53 -14.31
N LEU A 65 1.69 19.35 -14.08
CA LEU A 65 2.86 18.95 -13.30
C LEU A 65 2.50 18.57 -11.85
N ILE A 66 1.63 19.36 -11.20
CA ILE A 66 1.14 19.07 -9.84
C ILE A 66 0.35 17.75 -9.80
N VAL A 67 -0.53 17.50 -10.78
CA VAL A 67 -1.28 16.23 -10.90
C VAL A 67 -0.33 15.05 -11.12
N VAL A 68 0.68 15.19 -12.00
CA VAL A 68 1.69 14.15 -12.25
C VAL A 68 2.54 13.86 -11.01
N ILE A 69 2.92 14.87 -10.23
CA ILE A 69 3.66 14.68 -8.97
C ILE A 69 2.79 13.98 -7.93
N LYS A 70 1.54 14.44 -7.72
CA LYS A 70 0.60 13.84 -6.76
C LYS A 70 0.32 12.37 -7.10
N THR A 71 -0.04 12.08 -8.36
CA THR A 71 -0.34 10.71 -8.81
C THR A 71 0.87 9.78 -8.70
N ARG A 72 2.09 10.25 -9.03
CA ARG A 72 3.33 9.49 -8.81
C ARG A 72 3.60 9.21 -7.34
N ASN A 73 3.35 10.16 -6.45
CA ASN A 73 3.55 9.98 -5.01
C ASN A 73 2.53 8.99 -4.42
N GLU A 74 1.25 9.10 -4.78
CA GLU A 74 0.23 8.11 -4.42
C GLU A 74 0.55 6.72 -4.97
N ALA A 75 1.00 6.62 -6.23
CA ALA A 75 1.37 5.36 -6.86
C ALA A 75 2.53 4.67 -6.13
N LYS A 76 3.57 5.42 -5.73
CA LYS A 76 4.68 4.89 -4.91
C LYS A 76 4.19 4.36 -3.56
N ILE A 77 3.32 5.11 -2.86
CA ILE A 77 2.76 4.71 -1.56
C ILE A 77 1.91 3.43 -1.71
N LYS A 78 1.03 3.39 -2.71
CA LYS A 78 0.19 2.22 -3.04
C LYS A 78 1.06 1.01 -3.37
N GLN A 79 2.05 1.16 -4.26
CA GLN A 79 2.99 0.10 -4.64
C GLN A 79 3.79 -0.43 -3.44
N GLN A 80 4.25 0.44 -2.54
CA GLN A 80 5.00 0.03 -1.34
C GLN A 80 4.13 -0.75 -0.34
N MET A 81 2.86 -0.36 -0.16
CA MET A 81 1.93 -1.10 0.70
C MET A 81 1.56 -2.46 0.09
N THR A 82 1.22 -2.52 -1.20
CA THR A 82 0.93 -3.78 -1.89
C THR A 82 2.14 -4.70 -1.90
N ALA A 83 3.34 -4.20 -2.17
CA ALA A 83 4.56 -5.02 -2.10
C ALA A 83 4.77 -5.63 -0.71
N ARG A 84 4.60 -4.85 0.37
CA ARG A 84 4.69 -5.37 1.75
C ARG A 84 3.59 -6.39 2.07
N PHE A 85 2.35 -6.14 1.67
CA PHE A 85 1.24 -7.07 1.89
C PHE A 85 1.49 -8.40 1.16
N ASN A 86 1.79 -8.35 -0.13
CA ASN A 86 2.07 -9.53 -0.94
C ASN A 86 3.31 -10.28 -0.42
N THR A 87 4.35 -9.60 0.09
CA THR A 87 5.48 -10.26 0.77
C THR A 87 5.03 -11.00 2.03
N MET A 88 4.20 -10.38 2.88
CA MET A 88 3.67 -11.00 4.10
C MET A 88 2.78 -12.20 3.77
N GLU A 89 1.89 -12.09 2.79
CA GLU A 89 1.04 -13.16 2.28
C GLU A 89 1.87 -14.35 1.76
N ASN A 90 2.91 -14.09 0.96
CA ASN A 90 3.83 -15.12 0.48
C ASN A 90 4.62 -15.78 1.63
N LEU A 91 5.01 -15.04 2.68
CA LEU A 91 5.68 -15.60 3.86
C LEU A 91 4.73 -16.48 4.68
N ILE A 92 3.48 -16.06 4.89
CA ILE A 92 2.44 -16.85 5.57
C ILE A 92 2.19 -18.13 4.78
N ASN A 93 1.88 -18.03 3.48
CA ASN A 93 1.63 -19.16 2.59
C ASN A 93 2.84 -20.13 2.56
N LYS A 94 4.07 -19.61 2.41
CA LYS A 94 5.28 -20.43 2.50
C LYS A 94 5.36 -21.18 3.83
N SER A 95 5.15 -20.51 4.96
CA SER A 95 5.22 -21.14 6.29
C SER A 95 4.13 -22.19 6.52
N PHE A 96 2.98 -22.05 5.85
CA PHE A 96 1.90 -23.03 5.86
C PHE A 96 2.25 -24.24 4.99
N VAL A 97 2.68 -24.02 3.74
CA VAL A 97 3.12 -25.07 2.80
C VAL A 97 4.33 -25.86 3.33
N GLU A 98 5.25 -25.21 4.05
CA GLU A 98 6.38 -25.91 4.70
C GLU A 98 5.91 -26.83 5.84
N LYS A 99 4.90 -26.43 6.63
CA LYS A 99 4.29 -27.30 7.66
C LYS A 99 3.37 -28.37 7.09
N ALA A 100 2.65 -28.06 6.00
CA ALA A 100 1.78 -28.98 5.28
C ALA A 100 2.53 -30.11 4.55
N ARG A 101 3.87 -30.05 4.53
CA ARG A 101 4.75 -31.15 4.07
C ARG A 101 5.14 -32.12 5.17
N SER A 102 5.01 -31.77 6.45
CA SER A 102 5.31 -32.68 7.55
C SER A 102 4.24 -33.77 7.63
N LYS A 103 4.58 -34.98 7.16
CA LYS A 103 3.69 -36.14 7.15
C LYS A 103 3.75 -36.92 8.46
N GLU A 104 4.90 -36.92 9.12
CA GLU A 104 5.13 -37.63 10.38
C GLU A 104 6.09 -36.88 11.32
N CYS A 105 6.30 -37.41 12.53
CA CYS A 105 7.18 -36.79 13.53
C CYS A 105 8.65 -36.67 13.09
N ALA A 106 9.10 -37.46 12.11
CA ALA A 106 10.46 -37.33 11.56
C ALA A 106 10.68 -36.01 10.81
N ASP A 107 9.63 -35.48 10.15
CA ASP A 107 9.67 -34.25 9.35
C ASP A 107 9.62 -32.97 10.19
N ILE A 108 9.10 -33.05 11.42
CA ILE A 108 8.86 -31.89 12.28
C ILE A 108 10.15 -31.54 13.02
N ASP A 109 10.52 -30.26 13.08
CA ASP A 109 11.61 -29.84 13.97
C ASP A 109 11.11 -29.50 15.38
N PHE A 110 11.31 -30.45 16.29
CA PHE A 110 11.02 -30.35 17.72
C PHE A 110 12.18 -30.91 18.55
N ILE A 111 12.32 -30.38 19.76
CA ILE A 111 13.35 -30.76 20.76
C ILE A 111 12.77 -31.38 22.03
N GLN A 112 11.44 -31.45 22.15
CA GLN A 112 10.72 -31.95 23.33
C GLN A 112 9.45 -32.71 22.91
N ASP A 113 9.14 -33.81 23.62
CA ASP A 113 7.90 -34.58 23.48
C ASP A 113 6.65 -33.70 23.52
N GLY A 114 5.70 -33.93 22.61
CA GLY A 114 4.49 -33.09 22.50
C GLY A 114 3.49 -33.59 21.47
N ILE A 115 2.32 -32.94 21.42
CA ILE A 115 1.35 -33.12 20.32
C ILE A 115 1.72 -32.16 19.19
N PHE A 116 1.78 -32.67 17.97
CA PHE A 116 2.00 -31.91 16.75
C PHE A 116 0.91 -32.22 15.72
N LEU A 117 0.73 -31.32 14.75
CA LEU A 117 -0.20 -31.47 13.63
C LEU A 117 0.58 -31.85 12.37
N VAL A 118 0.22 -32.96 11.74
CA VAL A 118 0.86 -33.48 10.53
C VAL A 118 -0.16 -33.69 9.40
N TYR A 119 0.34 -33.74 8.18
CA TYR A 119 -0.43 -33.68 6.94
C TYR A 119 -0.06 -34.86 6.01
N PRO A 120 -0.35 -36.11 6.41
CA PRO A 120 0.11 -37.32 5.71
C PRO A 120 -0.35 -37.38 4.25
N ASN A 121 -1.58 -36.92 4.00
CA ASN A 121 -2.23 -36.79 2.69
C ASN A 121 -2.34 -35.31 2.24
N GLY A 122 -1.47 -34.43 2.74
CA GLY A 122 -1.54 -32.99 2.51
C GLY A 122 -2.63 -32.29 3.34
N GLU A 123 -2.91 -31.04 2.95
CA GLU A 123 -3.68 -30.04 3.73
C GLU A 123 -5.09 -30.49 4.15
N ASN A 124 -5.75 -31.32 3.33
CA ASN A 124 -7.16 -31.69 3.51
C ASN A 124 -7.43 -32.65 4.68
N ASN A 125 -6.43 -33.41 5.14
CA ASN A 125 -6.59 -34.44 6.18
C ASN A 125 -5.50 -34.32 7.28
N PRO A 126 -5.53 -33.25 8.10
CA PRO A 126 -4.58 -33.07 9.19
C PRO A 126 -4.81 -34.06 10.33
N LYS A 127 -3.74 -34.56 10.94
CA LYS A 127 -3.78 -35.50 12.06
C LYS A 127 -2.98 -34.97 13.24
N HIS A 128 -3.58 -35.02 14.44
CA HIS A 128 -2.85 -34.79 15.69
C HIS A 128 -2.08 -36.07 16.05
N VAL A 129 -0.75 -35.96 16.12
CA VAL A 129 0.16 -37.04 16.52
C VAL A 129 0.87 -36.67 17.81
N TYR A 130 1.19 -37.66 18.64
CA TYR A 130 2.10 -37.45 19.76
C TYR A 130 3.50 -37.87 19.32
N CYS A 131 4.42 -36.90 19.29
CA CYS A 131 5.80 -37.12 18.91
C CYS A 131 6.68 -37.22 20.16
N VAL A 132 7.65 -38.13 20.14
CA VAL A 132 8.62 -38.28 21.23
C VAL A 132 10.06 -38.32 20.73
N MET A 133 10.99 -37.76 21.50
CA MET A 133 12.42 -37.81 21.22
C MET A 133 13.07 -38.92 22.06
N GLN A 134 13.49 -40.01 21.40
CA GLN A 134 14.16 -41.14 22.06
C GLN A 134 15.33 -41.64 21.21
N ASP A 135 16.50 -41.83 21.84
CA ASP A 135 17.76 -42.23 21.21
C ASP A 135 18.20 -41.29 20.07
N ASN A 136 18.04 -39.97 20.28
CA ASN A 136 18.23 -38.90 19.30
C ASN A 136 17.43 -39.10 17.99
N LYS A 137 16.28 -39.79 18.06
CA LYS A 137 15.34 -39.98 16.96
C LYS A 137 13.96 -39.44 17.36
N LYS A 138 13.28 -38.88 16.39
CA LYS A 138 11.89 -38.42 16.49
C LYS A 138 10.98 -39.58 16.10
N TRP A 139 10.10 -40.00 17.01
CA TRP A 139 9.19 -41.13 16.81
C TRP A 139 7.74 -40.67 16.83
N THR A 140 6.91 -41.29 15.99
CA THR A 140 5.45 -41.09 15.95
C THR A 140 4.79 -42.13 16.84
N VAL A 141 4.13 -41.73 17.92
CA VAL A 141 3.39 -42.69 18.75
C VAL A 141 2.13 -43.15 18.01
N ILE A 142 2.11 -44.41 17.61
CA ILE A 142 1.00 -45.05 16.89
C ILE A 142 -0.08 -45.56 17.85
N GLN A 143 0.35 -46.02 19.03
CA GLN A 143 -0.52 -46.55 20.07
C GLN A 143 0.08 -46.26 21.45
N ARG A 144 -0.79 -45.97 22.42
CA ARG A 144 -0.41 -45.79 23.83
C ARG A 144 -1.48 -46.36 24.76
N ARG A 145 -1.08 -47.14 25.75
CA ARG A 145 -1.86 -47.59 26.93
C ARG A 145 -1.09 -47.36 28.22
N PHE A 146 -1.77 -47.00 29.31
CA PHE A 146 -1.17 -46.88 30.66
C PHE A 146 -2.18 -46.87 31.82
N ASP A 147 -3.45 -46.56 31.58
CA ASP A 147 -4.48 -46.39 32.62
C ASP A 147 -5.84 -47.04 32.30
N PHE A 148 -6.02 -47.60 31.10
CA PHE A 148 -7.26 -48.20 30.60
C PHE A 148 -8.44 -47.22 30.43
N SER A 149 -8.17 -45.90 30.40
CA SER A 149 -9.18 -44.85 30.21
C SER A 149 -9.95 -44.93 28.89
N VAL A 150 -9.36 -45.54 27.84
CA VAL A 150 -9.99 -45.67 26.52
C VAL A 150 -10.33 -47.13 26.23
N ASN A 151 -11.56 -47.35 25.74
CA ASN A 151 -12.02 -48.67 25.28
C ASN A 151 -11.44 -48.99 23.89
N PHE A 152 -10.79 -50.15 23.75
CA PHE A 152 -10.19 -50.67 22.51
C PHE A 152 -11.05 -51.76 21.84
N THR A 153 -12.17 -52.16 22.45
CA THR A 153 -13.22 -52.96 21.78
C THR A 153 -13.99 -52.03 20.85
N LYS A 154 -13.47 -51.86 19.63
CA LYS A 154 -13.92 -50.88 18.63
C LYS A 154 -14.20 -51.54 17.28
N THR A 155 -15.05 -50.89 16.49
CA THR A 155 -15.40 -51.33 15.12
C THR A 155 -14.23 -51.16 14.15
N TRP A 156 -14.32 -51.80 12.97
CA TRP A 156 -13.32 -51.62 11.92
C TRP A 156 -13.17 -50.15 11.47
N ASN A 157 -14.27 -49.40 11.40
CA ASN A 157 -14.21 -47.99 10.98
C ASN A 157 -13.49 -47.12 12.01
N GLU A 158 -13.75 -47.32 13.31
CA GLU A 158 -13.00 -46.66 14.38
C GLU A 158 -11.51 -47.07 14.37
N TYR A 159 -11.17 -48.32 14.08
CA TYR A 159 -9.77 -48.72 13.89
C TYR A 159 -9.13 -48.11 12.63
N LYS A 160 -9.90 -47.90 11.55
CA LYS A 160 -9.46 -47.21 10.32
C LYS A 160 -9.14 -45.74 10.60
N GLU A 161 -10.06 -45.04 11.25
CA GLU A 161 -9.98 -43.60 11.52
C GLU A 161 -9.06 -43.27 12.70
N GLY A 162 -8.99 -44.14 13.71
CA GLY A 162 -8.30 -43.89 14.98
C GLY A 162 -9.24 -43.36 16.07
N PHE A 163 -8.86 -43.56 17.33
CA PHE A 163 -9.68 -43.21 18.50
C PHE A 163 -8.82 -42.90 19.72
N GLY A 164 -9.39 -42.21 20.71
CA GLY A 164 -8.67 -41.70 21.88
C GLY A 164 -8.07 -40.31 21.63
N VAL A 165 -7.10 -39.91 22.45
CA VAL A 165 -6.45 -38.58 22.37
C VAL A 165 -4.93 -38.74 22.38
N ALA A 166 -4.23 -38.00 21.53
CA ALA A 166 -2.78 -38.13 21.34
C ALA A 166 -1.96 -38.00 22.65
N SER A 167 -2.35 -37.13 23.57
CA SER A 167 -1.71 -37.00 24.90
C SER A 167 -1.94 -38.19 25.84
N GLY A 168 -3.04 -38.92 25.66
CA GLY A 168 -3.50 -40.01 26.52
C GLY A 168 -3.44 -41.38 25.83
N GLU A 169 -4.36 -42.28 26.20
CA GLU A 169 -4.53 -43.54 25.45
C GLU A 169 -5.15 -43.27 24.08
N HIS A 170 -4.61 -43.92 23.04
CA HIS A 170 -5.11 -43.80 21.68
C HIS A 170 -4.67 -44.93 20.75
N TRP A 171 -5.40 -45.07 19.64
CA TRP A 171 -4.98 -45.71 18.40
C TRP A 171 -4.97 -44.66 17.29
N LEU A 172 -3.85 -44.49 16.59
CA LEU A 172 -3.70 -43.39 15.63
C LEU A 172 -4.54 -43.54 14.35
N GLY A 173 -4.94 -44.77 14.00
CA GLY A 173 -5.82 -45.08 12.86
C GLY A 173 -5.09 -45.78 11.71
N ASN A 174 -5.65 -46.89 11.23
CA ASN A 174 -5.01 -47.75 10.22
C ASN A 174 -4.75 -47.01 8.90
N GLU A 175 -5.59 -46.05 8.52
CA GLU A 175 -5.39 -45.26 7.30
C GLU A 175 -4.16 -44.36 7.40
N TYR A 176 -3.96 -43.69 8.54
CA TYR A 176 -2.75 -42.92 8.81
C TYR A 176 -1.50 -43.82 8.81
N ILE A 177 -1.58 -44.95 9.53
CA ILE A 177 -0.47 -45.91 9.67
C ILE A 177 -0.08 -46.46 8.28
N HIS A 178 -1.06 -46.77 7.43
CA HIS A 178 -0.82 -47.22 6.06
C HIS A 178 -0.13 -46.15 5.21
N VAL A 179 -0.59 -44.90 5.26
CA VAL A 179 0.03 -43.79 4.52
C VAL A 179 1.48 -43.58 4.95
N ILE A 180 1.80 -43.51 6.25
CA ILE A 180 3.21 -43.34 6.64
C ILE A 180 4.05 -44.56 6.26
N SER A 181 3.60 -45.78 6.57
CA SER A 181 4.37 -47.02 6.35
C SER A 181 4.66 -47.33 4.88
N THR A 182 3.86 -46.81 3.94
CA THR A 182 4.10 -46.92 2.49
C THR A 182 4.99 -45.82 1.91
N ASN A 183 5.17 -44.70 2.60
CA ASN A 183 5.98 -43.56 2.14
C ASN A 183 7.51 -43.74 2.36
N GLY A 184 8.00 -44.91 2.82
CA GLY A 184 9.43 -45.13 3.04
C GLY A 184 9.80 -46.44 3.71
N ARG A 185 10.99 -46.49 4.34
CA ARG A 185 11.45 -47.62 5.17
C ARG A 185 11.30 -47.28 6.65
N HIS A 186 10.18 -47.69 7.22
CA HIS A 186 9.85 -47.44 8.62
C HIS A 186 10.34 -48.56 9.53
N ARG A 187 10.48 -48.27 10.83
CA ARG A 187 10.78 -49.27 11.88
C ARG A 187 9.82 -49.03 13.03
N ALA A 188 9.07 -50.05 13.41
CA ALA A 188 8.27 -50.01 14.63
C ALA A 188 9.10 -50.43 15.86
N ARG A 189 8.81 -49.87 17.03
CA ARG A 189 9.32 -50.30 18.34
C ARG A 189 8.17 -50.49 19.32
N PHE A 190 7.99 -51.73 19.76
CA PHE A 190 7.04 -52.10 20.80
C PHE A 190 7.71 -51.94 22.17
N ILE A 191 7.14 -51.11 23.04
CA ILE A 191 7.60 -50.86 24.40
C ILE A 191 6.55 -51.40 25.37
N LEU A 192 6.99 -52.27 26.30
CA LEU A 192 6.16 -52.89 27.32
C LEU A 192 6.83 -52.70 28.69
N GLU A 193 6.24 -51.85 29.53
CA GLU A 193 6.70 -51.62 30.90
C GLU A 193 5.70 -52.20 31.89
N LYS A 194 6.17 -53.05 32.81
CA LYS A 194 5.35 -53.69 33.84
C LYS A 194 5.86 -53.31 35.22
N ASN A 195 5.39 -52.18 35.74
CA ASN A 195 5.60 -51.80 37.13
C ASN A 195 4.43 -52.30 38.00
N TRP A 196 4.68 -52.49 39.30
CA TRP A 196 3.68 -52.97 40.27
C TRP A 196 2.41 -52.11 40.35
N GLN A 197 2.48 -50.85 39.90
CA GLN A 197 1.37 -49.88 39.91
C GLN A 197 0.80 -49.57 38.51
N ARG A 198 1.52 -49.84 37.42
CA ARG A 198 1.12 -49.49 36.04
C ARG A 198 1.68 -50.46 35.00
N LYS A 199 0.85 -50.81 34.02
CA LYS A 199 1.25 -51.52 32.80
C LYS A 199 1.21 -50.53 31.64
N VAL A 200 2.36 -50.12 31.13
CA VAL A 200 2.45 -49.22 29.96
C VAL A 200 2.72 -50.05 28.72
N CYS A 201 1.94 -49.80 27.67
CA CYS A 201 2.22 -50.32 26.33
C CYS A 201 2.32 -49.12 25.38
N ARG A 202 3.31 -49.12 24.49
CA ARG A 202 3.46 -48.09 23.46
C ARG A 202 4.00 -48.70 22.18
N ILE A 203 3.50 -48.22 21.05
CA ILE A 203 4.07 -48.49 19.73
C ILE A 203 4.62 -47.17 19.20
N LEU A 204 5.93 -47.16 18.93
CA LEU A 204 6.67 -46.14 18.18
C LEU A 204 6.96 -46.63 16.75
#